data_AF-A0A150QG16-F1
#
_entry.id   AF-A0A150QG16-F1
#
_cell.length_a   1.000
_cell.length_b   1.000
_cell.length_c   1.000
_cell.angle_alpha   90.00
_cell.angle_beta   90.00
_cell.angle_gamma   90.00
#
_symmetry.space_group_name_H-M   'P 1'
#
loop_
_entity.id
_entity.type
_entity.pdbx_description
1 polymer ?
#
loop_
_entity_poly.entity_id
_entity_poly.type
_entity_poly.pdbx_seq_one_letter_code
_entity_poly.pdbx_strand_id
1 'polypeptide(L)'
;MIVVAIIGVLAALAIVGVRSYLATAKTAEAKQIVGAITRSTITQYERERDISQLLPATGVAAANTHVLCASAAPVPFNFADVQGRKYQPSGAPGDDFMSGSTLAGWQCLGFATVAPIYFQYSYQVGSGYLSQGLPGAPIPSGPQGFEAGARGDLDGDGLTCTLVRTGEVRNGEIVTSTVIFTNNDPD
;
A
#
# COMPACT_ATOMS: atom_id res chain seq x y z
N MET A 1 41.29 -32.11 5.85
CA MET A 1 41.06 -30.65 5.91
C MET A 1 40.37 -30.09 4.66
N ILE A 2 40.47 -30.74 3.48
CA ILE A 2 39.81 -30.29 2.25
C ILE A 2 38.27 -30.32 2.31
N VAL A 3 37.69 -31.29 3.01
CA VAL A 3 36.23 -31.42 3.17
C VAL A 3 35.65 -30.20 3.90
N VAL A 4 36.33 -29.70 4.94
CA VAL A 4 35.89 -28.52 5.69
C VAL A 4 35.91 -27.27 4.80
N ALA A 5 36.94 -27.14 3.96
CA ALA A 5 37.05 -26.02 3.02
C ALA A 5 35.93 -26.04 1.97
N ILE A 6 35.63 -27.21 1.38
CA ILE A 6 34.55 -27.35 0.39
C ILE A 6 33.19 -27.05 1.02
N ILE A 7 32.91 -27.58 2.21
CA ILE A 7 31.65 -27.31 2.93
C ILE A 7 31.51 -25.82 3.24
N GLY A 8 32.58 -25.16 3.67
CA GLY A 8 32.57 -23.72 3.97
C GLY A 8 32.16 -22.86 2.76
N VAL A 9 32.70 -23.15 1.58
CA VAL A 9 32.37 -22.41 0.35
C VAL A 9 30.92 -22.67 -0.07
N LEU A 10 30.47 -23.93 -0.05
CA LEU A 10 29.08 -24.27 -0.41
C LEU A 10 28.06 -23.64 0.53
N ALA A 11 28.37 -23.59 1.84
CA ALA A 11 27.52 -22.95 2.82
C ALA A 11 27.36 -21.44 2.55
N ALA A 12 28.46 -20.75 2.23
CA ALA A 12 28.42 -19.31 1.93
C ALA A 12 27.54 -19.01 0.71
N LEU A 13 27.69 -19.78 -0.38
CA LEU A 13 26.89 -19.61 -1.59
C LEU A 13 25.40 -19.91 -1.33
N ALA A 14 25.10 -20.95 -0.57
CA ALA A 14 23.72 -21.30 -0.22
C ALA A 14 23.03 -20.20 0.60
N ILE A 15 23.72 -19.58 1.56
CA ILE A 15 23.16 -18.51 2.40
C ILE A 15 22.78 -17.29 1.55
N VAL A 16 23.62 -16.90 0.60
CA VAL A 16 23.33 -15.76 -0.29
C VAL A 16 22.06 -16.04 -1.11
N GLY A 17 21.93 -17.24 -1.68
CA GLY A 17 20.74 -17.63 -2.44
C GLY A 17 19.45 -17.61 -1.61
N VAL A 18 19.48 -18.14 -0.39
CA VAL A 18 18.31 -18.16 0.50
C VAL A 18 17.92 -16.74 0.95
N ARG A 19 18.89 -15.86 1.20
CA ARG A 19 18.61 -14.47 1.60
C ARG A 19 17.94 -13.68 0.48
N SER A 20 18.46 -13.78 -0.74
CA SER A 20 17.85 -13.15 -1.92
C SER A 20 16.43 -13.68 -2.14
N TYR A 21 16.23 -15.02 -2.10
CA TYR A 21 14.90 -15.61 -2.22
C TYR A 21 13.90 -15.08 -1.18
N LEU A 22 14.32 -14.96 0.07
CA LEU A 22 13.46 -14.40 1.13
C LEU A 22 13.19 -12.91 0.91
N ALA A 23 14.16 -12.12 0.43
CA ALA A 23 13.96 -10.71 0.14
C ALA A 23 12.92 -10.52 -0.97
N THR A 24 13.04 -11.26 -2.07
CA THR A 24 12.04 -11.26 -3.16
C THR A 24 10.67 -11.76 -2.70
N ALA A 25 10.62 -12.77 -1.82
CA ALA A 25 9.36 -13.25 -1.26
C ALA A 25 8.65 -12.18 -0.41
N LYS A 26 9.41 -11.40 0.37
CA LYS A 26 8.87 -10.26 1.14
C LYS A 26 8.39 -9.14 0.22
N THR A 27 9.13 -8.80 -0.84
CA THR A 27 8.65 -7.77 -1.79
C THR A 27 7.44 -8.23 -2.58
N ALA A 28 7.30 -9.53 -2.85
CA ALA A 28 6.11 -10.10 -3.47
C ALA A 28 4.84 -9.93 -2.60
N GLU A 29 4.96 -10.06 -1.27
CA GLU A 29 3.88 -9.73 -0.33
C GLU A 29 3.40 -8.28 -0.53
N ALA A 30 4.34 -7.33 -0.56
CA ALA A 30 4.02 -5.92 -0.74
C ALA A 30 3.38 -5.64 -2.11
N LYS A 31 3.89 -6.23 -3.19
CA LYS A 31 3.30 -6.11 -4.54
C LYS A 31 1.85 -6.63 -4.55
N GLN A 32 1.58 -7.75 -3.87
CA GLN A 32 0.23 -8.31 -3.76
C GLN A 32 -0.71 -7.39 -2.97
N ILE A 33 -0.28 -6.87 -1.82
CA ILE A 33 -1.09 -6.01 -0.96
C ILE A 33 -1.35 -4.64 -1.60
N VAL A 34 -0.33 -3.98 -2.16
CA VAL A 34 -0.49 -2.71 -2.90
C VAL A 34 -1.45 -2.89 -4.07
N GLY A 35 -1.34 -4.01 -4.80
CA GLY A 35 -2.26 -4.37 -5.86
C GLY A 35 -3.70 -4.59 -5.35
N ALA A 36 -3.86 -5.22 -4.18
CA ALA A 36 -5.17 -5.43 -3.56
C ALA A 36 -5.80 -4.10 -3.11
N ILE A 37 -5.05 -3.23 -2.45
CA ILE A 37 -5.50 -1.89 -2.04
C ILE A 37 -5.95 -1.11 -3.28
N THR A 38 -5.17 -1.13 -4.36
CA THR A 38 -5.53 -0.44 -5.62
C THR A 38 -6.86 -0.96 -6.19
N ARG A 39 -7.08 -2.28 -6.22
CA ARG A 39 -8.36 -2.86 -6.68
C ARG A 39 -9.52 -2.51 -5.76
N SER A 40 -9.29 -2.47 -4.45
CA SER A 40 -10.28 -2.01 -3.47
C SER A 40 -10.65 -0.55 -3.72
N THR A 41 -9.68 0.34 -3.95
CA THR A 41 -9.93 1.74 -4.32
C THR A 41 -10.82 1.85 -5.56
N ILE A 42 -10.49 1.12 -6.63
CA ILE A 42 -11.29 1.11 -7.85
C ILE A 42 -12.72 0.64 -7.54
N THR A 43 -12.85 -0.49 -6.83
CA THR A 43 -14.17 -1.04 -6.46
C THR A 43 -15.00 -0.05 -5.65
N GLN A 44 -14.39 0.72 -4.75
CA GLN A 44 -15.09 1.69 -3.91
C GLN A 44 -15.43 2.98 -4.64
N TYR A 45 -14.65 3.34 -5.65
CA TYR A 45 -14.97 4.48 -6.51
C TYR A 45 -16.13 4.16 -7.45
N GLU A 46 -16.13 2.95 -8.04
CA GLU A 46 -17.23 2.47 -8.91
C GLU A 46 -18.53 2.23 -8.12
N ARG A 47 -18.45 2.11 -6.79
CA ARG A 47 -19.63 2.08 -5.94
C ARG A 47 -20.29 3.45 -5.94
N GLU A 48 -21.49 3.43 -6.49
CA GLU A 48 -22.44 4.53 -6.42
C GLU A 48 -22.70 4.90 -4.94
N ARG A 49 -22.39 6.15 -4.56
CA ARG A 49 -22.51 6.65 -3.17
C ARG A 49 -23.50 7.81 -3.14
N ASP A 50 -24.74 7.47 -2.78
CA ASP A 50 -25.78 8.46 -2.52
C ASP A 50 -25.61 9.07 -1.13
N ILE A 51 -25.60 10.40 -1.07
CA ILE A 51 -25.77 11.12 0.18
C ILE A 51 -27.28 11.13 0.47
N SER A 52 -27.69 10.39 1.49
CA SER A 52 -29.07 10.48 2.00
C SER A 52 -29.33 11.90 2.50
N GLN A 53 -30.25 12.60 1.85
CA GLN A 53 -30.57 13.98 2.19
C GLN A 53 -32.08 14.21 2.18
N LEU A 54 -32.52 15.07 3.10
CA LEU A 54 -33.87 15.61 3.11
C LEU A 54 -33.89 16.83 2.21
N LEU A 55 -34.50 16.71 1.04
CA LEU A 55 -34.63 17.85 0.13
C LEU A 55 -35.68 18.84 0.67
N PRO A 56 -35.46 20.16 0.55
CA PRO A 56 -36.52 21.13 0.76
C PRO A 56 -37.61 21.00 -0.31
N ALA A 57 -38.77 21.64 -0.10
CA ALA A 57 -39.95 21.55 -0.98
C ALA A 57 -39.67 21.87 -2.46
N THR A 58 -38.57 22.57 -2.77
CA THR A 58 -38.08 22.87 -4.12
C THR A 58 -36.57 22.63 -4.26
N GLY A 59 -36.08 21.48 -3.77
CA GLY A 59 -34.67 21.06 -3.90
C GLY A 59 -34.42 20.08 -5.04
N VAL A 60 -33.18 20.08 -5.57
CA VAL A 60 -32.67 19.04 -6.50
C VAL A 60 -31.77 18.10 -5.72
N ALA A 61 -31.84 16.81 -6.03
CA ALA A 61 -30.99 15.84 -5.35
C ALA A 61 -29.51 16.09 -5.70
N ALA A 62 -28.59 15.85 -4.75
CA ALA A 62 -27.18 15.79 -5.06
C ALA A 62 -27.00 14.66 -6.07
N ALA A 63 -26.29 14.94 -7.17
CA ALA A 63 -25.99 13.91 -8.16
C ALA A 63 -25.21 12.78 -7.48
N ASN A 64 -25.35 11.57 -8.00
CA ASN A 64 -24.50 10.50 -7.52
C ASN A 64 -23.03 10.82 -7.81
N THR A 65 -22.19 10.75 -6.79
CA THR A 65 -20.78 11.08 -6.94
C THR A 65 -19.93 9.84 -6.70
N HIS A 66 -19.37 9.30 -7.79
CA HIS A 66 -18.19 8.45 -7.71
C HIS A 66 -17.08 9.23 -7.00
N VAL A 67 -16.77 8.81 -5.77
CA VAL A 67 -15.82 9.50 -4.91
C VAL A 67 -14.80 8.53 -4.34
N LEU A 68 -13.54 8.93 -4.38
CA LEU A 68 -12.46 8.19 -3.72
C LEU A 68 -12.66 8.25 -2.20
N CYS A 69 -12.32 7.15 -1.53
CA CYS A 69 -12.14 7.19 -0.08
C CYS A 69 -11.10 8.23 0.29
N ALA A 70 -11.31 8.98 1.37
CA ALA A 70 -10.26 9.83 1.91
C ALA A 70 -9.07 8.98 2.43
N SER A 71 -7.90 9.60 2.56
CA SER A 71 -6.65 8.95 2.98
C SER A 71 -6.79 8.08 4.23
N ALA A 72 -5.95 7.06 4.30
CA ALA A 72 -5.84 6.17 5.44
C ALA A 72 -4.55 6.41 6.23
N ALA A 73 -4.63 6.27 7.56
CA ALA A 73 -3.44 6.27 8.40
C ALA A 73 -2.55 5.08 8.03
N PRO A 74 -1.21 5.23 8.02
CA PRO A 74 -0.32 4.13 7.68
C PRO A 74 -0.43 2.98 8.69
N VAL A 75 -0.26 1.74 8.22
CA VAL A 75 -0.35 0.52 9.04
C VAL A 75 0.90 -0.34 8.85
N PRO A 76 1.69 -0.62 9.91
CA PRO A 76 1.56 -0.06 11.26
C PRO A 76 1.69 1.46 11.29
N PHE A 77 1.25 2.12 12.35
CA PHE A 77 1.40 3.57 12.49
C PHE A 77 2.88 3.99 12.52
N ASN A 78 3.71 3.26 13.27
CA ASN A 78 5.13 3.53 13.39
C ASN A 78 5.94 2.71 12.37
N PHE A 79 6.75 3.38 11.56
CA PHE A 79 7.61 2.70 10.57
C PHE A 79 8.65 1.80 11.24
N ALA A 80 9.09 2.13 12.46
CA ALA A 80 10.04 1.33 13.20
C ALA A 80 9.56 -0.13 13.35
N ASP A 81 8.24 -0.37 13.42
CA ASP A 81 7.66 -1.70 13.64
C ASP A 81 7.83 -2.67 12.47
N VAL A 82 8.34 -2.20 11.33
CA VAL A 82 8.65 -3.02 10.15
C VAL A 82 10.14 -2.97 9.76
N GLN A 83 11.01 -2.44 10.63
CA GLN A 83 12.46 -2.44 10.40
C GLN A 83 13.09 -3.74 10.93
N GLY A 84 13.53 -4.58 9.99
CA GLY A 84 14.15 -5.88 10.25
C GLY A 84 13.22 -6.89 10.94
N ARG A 85 11.92 -6.59 11.03
CA ARG A 85 10.95 -7.37 11.82
C ARG A 85 9.58 -7.43 11.15
N LYS A 86 8.74 -8.34 11.63
CA LYS A 86 7.39 -8.55 11.13
C LYS A 86 6.38 -7.92 12.08
N TYR A 87 5.44 -7.14 11.55
CA TYR A 87 4.34 -6.56 12.30
C TYR A 87 3.10 -7.45 12.24
N GLN A 88 2.36 -7.56 13.33
CA GLN A 88 1.10 -8.30 13.41
C GLN A 88 -0.06 -7.29 13.52
N PRO A 89 -0.83 -7.07 12.44
CA PRO A 89 -1.98 -6.18 12.52
C PRO A 89 -3.04 -6.68 13.50
N SER A 90 -3.66 -5.74 14.22
CA SER A 90 -4.84 -5.93 15.05
C SER A 90 -6.09 -6.03 14.16
N GLY A 91 -6.96 -6.99 14.49
CA GLY A 91 -8.30 -7.09 13.91
C GLY A 91 -9.37 -6.34 14.71
N ALA A 92 -8.98 -5.61 15.76
CA ALA A 92 -9.94 -4.91 16.61
C ALA A 92 -10.53 -3.68 15.90
N PRO A 93 -11.81 -3.34 16.12
CA PRO A 93 -12.43 -2.16 15.52
C PRO A 93 -11.67 -0.88 15.85
N GLY A 94 -11.36 -0.07 14.84
CA GLY A 94 -10.64 1.20 15.01
C GLY A 94 -9.12 1.08 14.94
N ASP A 95 -8.56 -0.13 14.99
CA ASP A 95 -7.12 -0.36 14.88
C ASP A 95 -6.72 -0.71 13.44
N ASP A 96 -5.48 -0.38 13.06
CA ASP A 96 -4.84 -0.81 11.81
C ASP A 96 -5.76 -0.71 10.58
N PHE A 97 -5.97 -1.82 9.87
CA PHE A 97 -6.81 -1.88 8.69
C PHE A 97 -8.31 -1.87 9.00
N MET A 98 -8.69 -1.87 10.27
CA MET A 98 -10.05 -1.67 10.75
C MET A 98 -10.30 -0.22 11.20
N SER A 99 -9.36 0.70 10.95
CA SER A 99 -9.50 2.12 11.25
C SER A 99 -10.16 2.94 10.11
N GLY A 100 -10.69 4.11 10.47
CA GLY A 100 -11.37 5.01 9.53
C GLY A 100 -12.89 5.04 9.72
N SER A 101 -13.60 5.35 8.63
CA SER A 101 -15.05 5.46 8.58
C SER A 101 -15.57 4.96 7.23
N THR A 102 -16.87 5.08 6.99
CA THR A 102 -17.49 4.76 5.69
C THR A 102 -17.02 5.66 4.54
N LEU A 103 -16.39 6.80 4.84
CA LEU A 103 -15.93 7.80 3.86
C LEU A 103 -14.41 8.00 3.87
N ALA A 104 -13.69 7.48 4.86
CA ALA A 104 -12.26 7.69 5.04
C ALA A 104 -11.54 6.43 5.52
N GLY A 105 -10.27 6.29 5.16
CA GLY A 105 -9.41 5.26 5.72
C GLY A 105 -9.69 3.83 5.23
N TRP A 106 -9.17 2.86 5.96
CA TRP A 106 -9.18 1.46 5.57
C TRP A 106 -10.59 0.85 5.57
N GLN A 107 -11.45 1.27 6.50
CA GLN A 107 -12.86 0.89 6.50
C GLN A 107 -13.56 1.29 5.18
N CYS A 108 -13.32 2.50 4.69
CA CYS A 108 -13.90 2.95 3.43
C CYS A 108 -13.40 2.11 2.24
N LEU A 109 -12.10 1.78 2.23
CA LEU A 109 -11.50 0.92 1.20
C LEU A 109 -12.07 -0.51 1.25
N GLY A 110 -12.52 -0.96 2.43
CA GLY A 110 -12.92 -2.35 2.66
C GLY A 110 -11.74 -3.31 2.52
N PHE A 111 -10.52 -2.83 2.73
CA PHE A 111 -9.30 -3.64 2.75
C PHE A 111 -8.90 -3.92 4.20
N ALA A 112 -8.67 -5.19 4.52
CA ALA A 112 -8.08 -5.58 5.79
C ALA A 112 -7.24 -6.85 5.65
N THR A 113 -6.21 -6.95 6.49
CA THR A 113 -5.44 -8.17 6.69
C THR A 113 -5.06 -8.29 8.16
N VAL A 114 -5.18 -9.51 8.69
CA VAL A 114 -4.67 -9.90 10.01
C VAL A 114 -3.48 -10.86 9.88
N ALA A 115 -2.99 -11.10 8.67
CA ALA A 115 -1.74 -11.82 8.48
C ALA A 115 -0.58 -10.89 8.86
N PRO A 116 0.50 -11.40 9.48
CA PRO A 116 1.63 -10.57 9.78
C PRO A 116 2.33 -10.09 8.50
N ILE A 117 2.87 -8.87 8.52
CA ILE A 117 3.37 -8.11 7.37
C ILE A 117 4.80 -7.59 7.57
N TYR A 118 5.54 -7.37 6.48
CA TYR A 118 6.90 -6.80 6.49
C TYR A 118 7.01 -5.32 6.10
N PHE A 119 5.89 -4.72 5.68
CA PHE A 119 5.86 -3.35 5.17
C PHE A 119 4.82 -2.54 5.93
N GLN A 120 5.07 -1.23 6.01
CA GLN A 120 4.07 -0.25 6.35
C GLN A 120 3.30 0.12 5.09
N TYR A 121 1.99 -0.10 5.11
CA TYR A 121 1.10 0.22 4.01
C TYR A 121 0.41 1.57 4.22
N SER A 122 0.22 2.31 3.15
CA SER A 122 -0.45 3.61 3.15
C SER A 122 -1.43 3.71 1.98
N TYR A 123 -2.45 4.54 2.17
CA TYR A 123 -3.34 4.98 1.11
C TYR A 123 -3.55 6.48 1.23
N GLN A 124 -3.22 7.22 0.18
CA GLN A 124 -3.25 8.68 0.19
C GLN A 124 -4.04 9.21 -1.00
N VAL A 125 -4.80 10.28 -0.80
CA VAL A 125 -5.55 10.97 -1.85
C VAL A 125 -5.19 12.46 -1.87
N GLY A 126 -5.04 13.01 -3.08
CA GLY A 126 -4.71 14.41 -3.36
C GLY A 126 -3.29 14.86 -3.00
N SER A 127 -2.66 14.32 -1.94
CA SER A 127 -1.31 14.72 -1.50
C SER A 127 -0.70 13.70 -0.53
N GLY A 128 0.55 13.93 -0.10
CA GLY A 128 1.22 13.11 0.93
C GLY A 128 1.73 11.76 0.40
N TYR A 129 1.92 11.65 -0.92
CA TYR A 129 2.35 10.42 -1.57
C TYR A 129 3.80 10.06 -1.21
N LEU A 130 4.07 8.78 -0.96
CA LEU A 130 5.41 8.22 -0.81
C LEU A 130 6.26 8.37 -2.09
N SER A 131 5.62 8.44 -3.26
CA SER A 131 6.29 8.76 -4.53
C SER A 131 6.90 10.15 -4.58
N GLN A 132 6.49 11.09 -3.70
CA GLN A 132 7.04 12.44 -3.70
C GLN A 132 8.54 12.41 -3.37
N GLY A 133 9.34 12.93 -4.29
CA GLY A 133 10.80 12.99 -4.13
C GLY A 133 11.53 11.71 -4.54
N LEU A 134 10.82 10.68 -5.02
CA LEU A 134 11.45 9.48 -5.56
C LEU A 134 11.67 9.62 -7.08
N PRO A 135 12.93 9.57 -7.57
CA PRO A 135 13.21 9.69 -8.99
C PRO A 135 12.48 8.63 -9.81
N GLY A 136 11.73 9.07 -10.84
CA GLY A 136 11.00 8.18 -11.74
C GLY A 136 9.70 7.60 -11.19
N ALA A 137 9.32 7.90 -9.94
CA ALA A 137 8.04 7.46 -9.41
C ALA A 137 6.88 8.22 -10.08
N PRO A 138 5.78 7.55 -10.44
CA PRO A 138 4.62 8.21 -11.01
C PRO A 138 3.89 9.02 -9.92
N ILE A 139 3.63 10.30 -10.16
CA ILE A 139 2.93 11.18 -9.21
C ILE A 139 1.58 11.60 -9.83
N PRO A 140 0.45 11.37 -9.17
CA PRO A 140 -0.84 11.89 -9.61
C PRO A 140 -0.82 13.42 -9.71
N SER A 141 -1.44 13.97 -10.74
CA SER A 141 -1.41 15.40 -11.04
C SER A 141 -2.64 16.16 -10.55
N GLY A 142 -3.75 15.44 -10.32
CA GLY A 142 -5.04 16.02 -9.93
C GLY A 142 -5.41 15.84 -8.46
N PRO A 143 -6.37 16.64 -7.95
CA PRO A 143 -6.90 16.51 -6.58
C PRO A 143 -7.64 15.18 -6.35
N GLN A 144 -8.03 14.50 -7.42
CA GLN A 144 -8.62 13.14 -7.41
C GLN A 144 -7.58 12.07 -7.76
N GLY A 145 -6.31 12.33 -7.47
CA GLY A 145 -5.23 11.36 -7.51
C GLY A 145 -5.17 10.54 -6.23
N PHE A 146 -4.84 9.25 -6.32
CA PHE A 146 -4.54 8.41 -5.17
C PHE A 146 -3.22 7.66 -5.34
N GLU A 147 -2.67 7.24 -4.21
CA GLU A 147 -1.54 6.32 -4.12
C GLU A 147 -1.85 5.22 -3.11
N ALA A 148 -1.66 3.97 -3.54
CA ALA A 148 -1.46 2.84 -2.64
C ALA A 148 0.05 2.61 -2.52
N GLY A 149 0.57 2.67 -1.29
CA GLY A 149 2.00 2.63 -1.01
C GLY A 149 2.36 1.55 0.00
N ALA A 150 3.60 1.08 -0.09
CA ALA A 150 4.24 0.23 0.89
C ALA A 150 5.68 0.70 1.08
N ARG A 151 6.13 0.80 2.33
CA ARG A 151 7.54 1.03 2.67
C ARG A 151 8.02 0.07 3.75
N GLY A 152 9.23 -0.45 3.62
CA GLY A 152 9.79 -1.42 4.55
C GLY A 152 11.31 -1.41 4.52
N ASP A 153 11.91 -1.89 5.60
CA ASP A 153 13.35 -2.05 5.76
C ASP A 153 13.57 -3.52 6.15
N LEU A 154 13.86 -4.35 5.13
CA LEU A 154 13.66 -5.80 5.21
C LEU A 154 14.72 -6.53 6.05
N ASP A 155 15.88 -5.92 6.20
CA ASP A 155 17.05 -6.42 6.93
C ASP A 155 17.51 -5.49 8.06
N GLY A 156 16.91 -4.31 8.22
CA GLY A 156 17.14 -3.41 9.33
C GLY A 156 18.38 -2.52 9.16
N ASP A 157 18.87 -2.35 7.93
CA ASP A 157 20.07 -1.57 7.61
C ASP A 157 19.78 -0.06 7.45
N GLY A 158 18.52 0.34 7.51
CA GLY A 158 18.06 1.71 7.34
C GLY A 158 17.75 2.10 5.89
N LEU A 159 17.98 1.22 4.91
CA LEU A 159 17.58 1.42 3.52
C LEU A 159 16.12 1.01 3.33
N THR A 160 15.31 1.97 2.90
CA THR A 160 13.87 1.75 2.73
C THR A 160 13.56 1.26 1.32
N CYS A 161 13.00 0.06 1.22
CA CYS A 161 12.31 -0.41 0.03
C CYS A 161 10.92 0.25 -0.04
N THR A 162 10.62 0.94 -1.14
CA THR A 162 9.33 1.60 -1.35
C THR A 162 8.69 1.07 -2.62
N LEU A 163 7.43 0.64 -2.50
CA LEU A 163 6.59 0.19 -3.61
C LEU A 163 5.35 1.06 -3.67
N VAL A 164 5.03 1.60 -4.84
CA VAL A 164 3.84 2.45 -4.99
C VAL A 164 3.11 2.12 -6.27
N ARG A 165 1.78 2.21 -6.19
CA ARG A 165 0.91 2.25 -7.36
C ARG A 165 0.00 3.45 -7.24
N THR A 166 0.03 4.28 -8.27
CA THR A 166 -0.75 5.51 -8.33
C THR A 166 -1.87 5.40 -9.35
N GLY A 167 -2.91 6.19 -9.15
CA GLY A 167 -3.99 6.37 -10.11
C GLY A 167 -4.65 7.74 -9.94
N GLU A 168 -5.42 8.14 -10.92
CA GLU A 168 -6.21 9.37 -10.86
C GLU A 168 -7.49 9.23 -11.67
N VAL A 169 -8.52 9.95 -11.24
CA VAL A 169 -9.78 10.04 -11.98
C VAL A 169 -9.58 10.94 -13.19
N ARG A 170 -9.84 10.40 -14.40
CA ARG A 170 -9.84 11.14 -15.66
C ARG A 170 -11.19 10.92 -16.35
N ASN A 171 -11.93 12.01 -16.59
CA ASN A 171 -13.26 11.95 -17.22
C ASN A 171 -14.25 11.00 -16.51
N GLY A 172 -14.17 10.88 -15.18
CA GLY A 172 -15.04 10.01 -14.39
C GLY A 172 -14.63 8.54 -14.34
N GLU A 173 -13.48 8.16 -14.92
CA GLU A 173 -12.92 6.81 -14.84
C GLU A 173 -11.58 6.83 -14.11
N ILE A 174 -11.27 5.79 -13.34
CA ILE A 174 -9.94 5.63 -12.74
C ILE A 174 -8.95 5.12 -13.77
N VAL A 175 -7.88 5.89 -13.98
CA VAL A 175 -6.70 5.43 -14.70
C VAL A 175 -5.58 5.16 -13.70
N THR A 176 -4.94 4.00 -13.80
CA THR A 176 -3.81 3.63 -12.93
C THR A 176 -2.49 3.56 -13.69
N SER A 177 -1.40 3.72 -12.97
CA SER A 177 -0.06 3.34 -13.45
C SER A 177 -0.04 1.88 -13.89
N THR A 178 0.68 1.61 -14.99
CA THR A 178 0.74 0.31 -15.65
C THR A 178 1.50 -0.74 -14.86
N VAL A 179 2.46 -0.31 -14.04
CA VAL A 179 3.31 -1.15 -13.19
C VAL A 179 3.39 -0.57 -11.77
N ILE A 180 3.69 -1.43 -10.81
CA ILE A 180 4.05 -0.99 -9.46
C ILE A 180 5.49 -0.48 -9.54
N PHE A 181 5.71 0.79 -9.18
CA PHE A 181 7.04 1.37 -9.08
C PHE A 181 7.75 0.81 -7.84
N THR A 182 9.06 0.57 -7.93
CA THR A 182 9.91 0.14 -6.82
C THR A 182 11.23 0.91 -6.86
N ASN A 183 11.64 1.52 -5.74
CA ASN A 183 12.87 2.33 -5.67
C ASN A 183 14.12 1.49 -5.34
N ASN A 184 14.03 0.65 -4.30
CA ASN A 184 15.12 -0.19 -3.83
C ASN A 184 14.62 -1.64 -3.80
N ASP A 185 14.47 -2.28 -4.98
CA ASP A 185 14.22 -3.73 -5.03
C ASP A 185 15.55 -4.42 -4.65
N PRO A 186 15.59 -5.35 -3.69
CA PRO A 186 16.80 -6.04 -3.24
C PRO A 186 17.38 -7.04 -4.28
N ASP A 187 17.23 -6.76 -5.58
CA ASP A 187 17.76 -7.56 -6.69
C ASP A 187 19.30 -7.54 -6.74
#